data_AF-A0A6U5Y032-F1
#
_entry.id   AF-A0A6U5Y032-F1
#
_cell.length_a   1.000
_cell.length_b   1.000
_cell.length_c   1.000
_cell.angle_alpha   90.00
_cell.angle_beta   90.00
_cell.angle_gamma   90.00
#
_symmetry.space_group_name_H-M   'P 1'
#
loop_
_entity.id
_entity.type
_entity.pdbx_description
1 polymer ?
#
loop_
_entity_poly.entity_id
_entity_poly.type
_entity_poly.pdbx_seq_one_letter_code
_entity_poly.pdbx_strand_id
1 'polypeptide(L)'
;MLYYPGLMKAVVDSLSHEHHSVQNHAAHVLTNFATFSDEFKREFLDDELLMETLRVLLLSRSADVEVAAAALLWTLFCDDESKLKVLSHRSPEGDTFLPTIADLLLHGERETKEMMGRIVWRLSAQSQSRGEKMRVDSVESARKSLGDGTITNLIKQDLCRQPGILEGLAALLGEDELQGREIAAAALWSLTVERENKRFIVPYSNVINGLANLLQDGTASASSLEYAASALRNLATDPVVVDMLHAKHKKLVVLLLTRCDVLEWQKNIVSATSYV
;
A
#
# COMPACT_ATOMS: atom_id res chain seq x y z
N MET A 1 -26.26 -13.62 -6.33
CA MET A 1 -27.43 -12.76 -6.62
C MET A 1 -27.59 -11.90 -5.39
N LEU A 2 -27.09 -10.66 -5.40
CA LEU A 2 -27.16 -9.74 -4.25
C LEU A 2 -28.51 -9.81 -3.55
N TYR A 3 -28.46 -10.01 -2.23
CA TYR A 3 -29.62 -10.33 -1.38
C TYR A 3 -30.79 -9.32 -1.49
N TYR A 4 -30.59 -8.16 -2.12
CA TYR A 4 -31.63 -7.18 -2.47
C TYR A 4 -31.27 -6.40 -3.75
N PRO A 5 -31.65 -6.86 -4.95
CA PRO A 5 -31.27 -6.23 -6.23
C PRO A 5 -31.70 -4.76 -6.35
N GLY A 6 -32.88 -4.43 -5.81
CA GLY A 6 -33.38 -3.05 -5.79
C GLY A 6 -32.58 -2.12 -4.88
N LEU A 7 -32.13 -2.62 -3.72
CA LEU A 7 -31.27 -1.86 -2.81
C LEU A 7 -29.91 -1.61 -3.46
N MET A 8 -29.28 -2.65 -4.04
CA MET A 8 -27.98 -2.45 -4.65
C MET A 8 -28.05 -1.47 -5.82
N LYS A 9 -29.06 -1.61 -6.68
CA LYS A 9 -29.26 -0.64 -7.76
C LYS A 9 -29.37 0.79 -7.23
N ALA A 10 -30.16 1.02 -6.19
CA ALA A 10 -30.30 2.35 -5.59
C ALA A 10 -28.98 2.87 -5.01
N VAL A 11 -28.18 2.01 -4.36
CA VAL A 11 -26.85 2.39 -3.83
C VAL A 11 -25.90 2.74 -4.97
N VAL A 12 -25.89 1.97 -6.05
CA VAL A 12 -25.04 2.19 -7.22
C VAL A 12 -25.44 3.46 -7.96
N ASP A 13 -26.73 3.69 -8.15
CA ASP A 13 -27.27 4.93 -8.73
C ASP A 13 -26.85 6.15 -7.87
N SER A 14 -26.77 5.98 -6.55
CA SER A 14 -26.36 7.03 -5.61
C SER A 14 -24.86 7.40 -5.69
N LEU A 15 -24.00 6.55 -6.26
CA LEU A 15 -22.58 6.85 -6.48
C LEU A 15 -22.38 7.92 -7.55
N SER A 16 -23.32 8.04 -8.49
CA SER A 16 -23.31 9.05 -9.55
C SER A 16 -24.12 10.31 -9.18
N HIS A 17 -24.52 10.45 -7.91
CA HIS A 17 -25.33 11.58 -7.48
C HIS A 17 -24.52 12.90 -7.47
N GLU A 18 -25.16 14.01 -7.83
CA GLU A 18 -24.56 15.36 -7.85
C GLU A 18 -24.04 15.86 -6.48
N HIS A 19 -24.41 15.19 -5.39
CA HIS A 19 -24.06 15.60 -4.03
C HIS A 19 -23.04 14.65 -3.45
N HIS A 20 -21.84 15.16 -3.19
CA HIS A 20 -20.72 14.37 -2.64
C HIS A 20 -21.07 13.66 -1.32
N SER A 21 -21.96 14.24 -0.50
CA SER A 21 -22.43 13.58 0.71
C SER A 21 -23.20 12.28 0.41
N VAL A 22 -24.05 12.27 -0.62
CA VAL A 22 -24.78 11.07 -1.04
C VAL A 22 -23.81 10.02 -1.59
N GLN A 23 -22.85 10.45 -2.42
CA GLN A 23 -21.79 9.58 -2.93
C GLN A 23 -20.97 8.95 -1.80
N ASN A 24 -20.59 9.76 -0.80
CA ASN A 24 -19.83 9.31 0.37
C ASN A 24 -20.59 8.24 1.16
N HIS A 25 -21.86 8.49 1.51
CA HIS A 25 -22.68 7.51 2.20
C HIS A 25 -22.86 6.22 1.38
N ALA A 26 -23.05 6.33 0.07
CA ALA A 26 -23.16 5.18 -0.82
C ALA A 26 -21.85 4.36 -0.86
N ALA A 27 -20.69 5.02 -0.95
CA ALA A 27 -19.38 4.35 -0.91
C ALA A 27 -19.14 3.64 0.44
N HIS A 28 -19.54 4.24 1.56
CA HIS A 28 -19.48 3.59 2.87
C HIS A 28 -20.41 2.37 2.97
N VAL A 29 -21.62 2.45 2.41
CA VAL A 29 -22.54 1.32 2.36
C VAL A 29 -21.92 0.16 1.57
N LEU A 30 -21.32 0.43 0.41
CA LEU A 30 -20.59 -0.59 -0.35
C LEU A 30 -19.39 -1.15 0.41
N THR A 31 -18.64 -0.30 1.12
CA THR A 31 -17.51 -0.74 1.96
C THR A 31 -17.97 -1.69 3.05
N ASN A 32 -19.10 -1.41 3.69
CA ASN A 32 -19.70 -2.29 4.68
C ASN A 32 -20.13 -3.62 4.06
N PHE A 33 -20.81 -3.60 2.91
CA PHE A 33 -21.17 -4.83 2.20
C PHE A 33 -19.94 -5.66 1.83
N ALA A 34 -18.89 -5.03 1.29
CA ALA A 34 -17.62 -5.68 1.01
C ALA A 34 -16.98 -6.24 2.28
N THR A 35 -17.03 -5.54 3.41
CA THR A 35 -16.41 -6.01 4.65
C THR A 35 -17.06 -7.31 5.16
N PHE A 36 -18.39 -7.44 5.03
CA PHE A 36 -19.14 -8.53 5.66
C PHE A 36 -19.61 -9.62 4.67
N SER A 37 -19.41 -9.46 3.36
CA SER A 37 -19.87 -10.41 2.35
C SER A 37 -18.82 -10.68 1.27
N ASP A 38 -18.21 -11.86 1.32
CA ASP A 38 -17.30 -12.32 0.26
C ASP A 38 -18.04 -12.61 -1.06
N GLU A 39 -19.34 -12.92 -1.01
CA GLU A 39 -20.17 -13.02 -2.21
C GLU A 39 -20.30 -11.65 -2.88
N PHE A 40 -20.56 -10.59 -2.08
CA PHE A 40 -20.60 -9.23 -2.60
C PHE A 40 -19.26 -8.82 -3.21
N LYS A 41 -18.12 -9.11 -2.57
CA LYS A 41 -16.81 -8.82 -3.16
C LYS A 41 -16.63 -9.50 -4.52
N ARG A 42 -16.97 -10.78 -4.62
CA ARG A 42 -16.86 -11.52 -5.89
C ARG A 42 -17.72 -10.91 -6.98
N GLU A 43 -18.99 -10.62 -6.68
CA GLU A 43 -19.90 -9.97 -7.63
C GLU A 43 -19.45 -8.56 -8.00
N PHE A 44 -18.94 -7.78 -7.05
CA PHE A 44 -18.38 -6.46 -7.31
C PHE A 44 -17.18 -6.51 -8.27
N LEU A 45 -16.26 -7.47 -8.05
CA LEU A 45 -15.06 -7.63 -8.87
C LEU A 45 -15.36 -8.15 -10.28
N ASP A 46 -16.47 -8.86 -10.47
CA ASP A 46 -16.89 -9.39 -11.76
C ASP A 46 -17.77 -8.38 -12.55
N ASP A 47 -18.15 -7.26 -11.94
CA ASP A 47 -18.96 -6.20 -12.56
C ASP A 47 -18.08 -5.03 -13.03
N GLU A 48 -17.89 -4.93 -14.35
CA GLU A 48 -17.09 -3.88 -14.99
C GLU A 48 -17.61 -2.46 -14.68
N LEU A 49 -18.91 -2.28 -14.54
CA LEU A 49 -19.50 -0.96 -14.26
C LEU A 49 -19.20 -0.53 -12.83
N LEU A 50 -19.27 -1.46 -11.85
CA LEU A 50 -18.93 -1.16 -10.47
C LEU A 50 -17.44 -0.85 -10.29
N MET A 51 -16.58 -1.60 -10.98
CA MET A 51 -15.15 -1.36 -10.98
C MET A 51 -14.80 0.00 -11.59
N GLU A 52 -15.44 0.39 -12.69
CA GLU A 52 -15.23 1.71 -13.27
C GLU A 52 -15.83 2.83 -12.41
N THR A 53 -16.99 2.59 -11.79
CA THR A 53 -17.57 3.55 -10.84
C THR A 53 -16.64 3.79 -9.64
N LEU A 54 -16.01 2.74 -9.10
CA LEU A 54 -15.00 2.86 -8.05
C LEU A 54 -13.83 3.74 -8.48
N ARG A 55 -13.34 3.58 -9.72
CA ARG A 55 -12.28 4.42 -10.26
C ARG A 55 -12.70 5.89 -10.36
N VAL A 56 -13.92 6.16 -10.84
CA VAL A 56 -14.45 7.53 -10.93
C VAL A 56 -14.56 8.16 -9.54
N LEU A 57 -14.98 7.39 -8.52
CA LEU A 57 -15.06 7.89 -7.14
C LEU A 57 -13.68 8.20 -6.54
N LEU A 58 -12.66 7.41 -6.90
CA LEU A 58 -11.26 7.71 -6.52
C LEU A 58 -10.74 9.00 -7.15
N LEU A 59 -11.31 9.42 -8.28
CA LEU A 59 -10.98 10.69 -8.96
C LEU A 59 -11.97 11.81 -8.62
N SER A 60 -12.77 11.63 -7.56
CA SER A 60 -13.74 12.63 -7.10
C SER A 60 -13.02 13.88 -6.62
N ARG A 61 -13.67 15.05 -6.74
CA ARG A 61 -13.14 16.31 -6.17
C ARG A 61 -13.37 16.44 -4.67
N SER A 62 -13.95 15.41 -4.05
CA SER A 62 -14.31 15.40 -2.63
C SER A 62 -13.41 14.43 -1.89
N ALA A 63 -12.56 14.95 -1.00
CA ALA A 63 -11.68 14.13 -0.17
C ALA A 63 -12.44 13.03 0.59
N ASP A 64 -13.60 13.36 1.16
CA ASP A 64 -14.45 12.35 1.84
C ASP A 64 -14.83 11.17 0.93
N VAL A 65 -15.14 11.46 -0.35
CA VAL A 65 -15.52 10.43 -1.33
C VAL A 65 -14.30 9.63 -1.76
N GLU A 66 -13.15 10.30 -1.98
CA GLU A 66 -11.88 9.64 -2.27
C GLU A 66 -11.50 8.66 -1.16
N VAL A 67 -11.58 9.08 0.10
CA VAL A 67 -11.25 8.26 1.27
C VAL A 67 -12.20 7.07 1.39
N ALA A 68 -13.51 7.28 1.20
CA ALA A 68 -14.47 6.19 1.22
C ALA A 68 -14.26 5.20 0.07
N ALA A 69 -13.96 5.69 -1.13
CA ALA A 69 -13.63 4.87 -2.29
C ALA A 69 -12.32 4.09 -2.07
N ALA A 70 -11.31 4.72 -1.47
CA ALA A 70 -10.06 4.09 -1.10
C ALA A 70 -10.25 2.99 -0.04
N ALA A 71 -11.14 3.21 0.94
CA ALA A 71 -11.51 2.20 1.92
C ALA A 71 -12.21 0.98 1.28
N LEU A 72 -13.10 1.21 0.31
CA LEU A 72 -13.70 0.14 -0.49
C LEU A 72 -12.61 -0.63 -1.26
N LEU A 73 -11.74 0.08 -1.97
CA LEU A 73 -10.63 -0.50 -2.73
C LEU A 73 -9.71 -1.34 -1.83
N TRP A 74 -9.33 -0.84 -0.66
CA TRP A 74 -8.60 -1.58 0.36
C TRP A 74 -9.30 -2.88 0.75
N THR A 75 -10.62 -2.83 0.95
CA THR A 75 -11.43 -3.99 1.38
C THR A 75 -11.50 -5.07 0.31
N LEU A 76 -11.47 -4.68 -0.97
CA LEU A 76 -11.40 -5.60 -2.11
C LEU A 76 -10.03 -6.29 -2.20
N PHE A 77 -8.94 -5.71 -1.67
CA PHE A 77 -7.62 -6.34 -1.64
C PHE A 77 -7.45 -7.37 -0.50
N CYS A 78 -8.37 -8.34 -0.40
CA CYS A 78 -8.34 -9.36 0.65
C CYS A 78 -7.36 -10.51 0.36
N ASP A 79 -7.26 -10.95 -0.89
CA ASP A 79 -6.45 -12.08 -1.36
C ASP A 79 -5.81 -11.79 -2.73
N ASP A 80 -4.88 -12.64 -3.15
CA ASP A 80 -4.12 -12.45 -4.39
C ASP A 80 -4.98 -12.53 -5.66
N GLU A 81 -6.09 -13.27 -5.64
CA GLU A 81 -7.03 -13.32 -6.77
C GLU A 81 -7.74 -11.98 -6.93
N SER A 82 -8.25 -11.43 -5.82
CA SER A 82 -8.93 -10.15 -5.80
C SER A 82 -7.98 -9.01 -6.17
N LYS A 83 -6.73 -9.03 -5.67
CA LYS A 83 -5.68 -8.10 -6.11
C LYS A 83 -5.46 -8.16 -7.62
N LEU A 84 -5.32 -9.36 -8.18
CA LEU A 84 -5.15 -9.53 -9.62
C LEU A 84 -6.35 -9.02 -10.40
N LYS A 85 -7.58 -9.33 -10.01
CA LYS A 85 -8.80 -8.86 -10.70
C LYS A 85 -8.86 -7.33 -10.74
N VAL A 86 -8.61 -6.68 -9.61
CA VAL A 86 -8.60 -5.20 -9.56
C VAL A 86 -7.47 -4.62 -10.41
N LEU A 87 -6.26 -5.18 -10.35
CA LEU A 87 -5.11 -4.67 -11.11
C LEU A 87 -5.15 -5.03 -12.60
N SER A 88 -5.88 -6.09 -12.98
CA SER A 88 -6.12 -6.50 -14.37
C SER A 88 -7.31 -5.76 -15.00
N HIS A 89 -8.19 -5.18 -14.19
CA HIS A 89 -9.23 -4.28 -14.68
C HIS A 89 -8.63 -3.14 -15.51
N ARG A 90 -9.32 -2.78 -16.59
CA ARG A 90 -8.94 -1.71 -17.50
C ARG A 90 -10.14 -0.79 -17.65
N SER A 91 -9.92 0.52 -17.52
CA SER A 91 -10.94 1.50 -17.90
C SER A 91 -11.27 1.38 -19.39
N PRO A 92 -12.36 2.00 -19.88
CA PRO A 92 -12.64 2.12 -21.31
C PRO A 92 -11.48 2.74 -22.12
N GLU A 93 -10.63 3.55 -21.46
CA GLU A 93 -9.44 4.19 -22.03
C GLU A 93 -8.19 3.29 -21.97
N GLY A 94 -8.27 2.14 -21.28
CA GLY A 94 -7.20 1.16 -21.16
C GLY A 94 -6.35 1.29 -19.89
N ASP A 95 -6.70 2.17 -18.96
CA ASP A 95 -5.90 2.45 -17.77
C ASP A 95 -6.14 1.44 -16.63
N THR A 96 -5.06 1.10 -15.92
CA THR A 96 -5.12 0.27 -14.71
C THR A 96 -5.39 1.14 -13.47
N PHE A 97 -5.59 0.56 -12.29
CA PHE A 97 -5.70 1.33 -11.05
C PHE A 97 -4.38 1.93 -10.55
N LEU A 98 -3.23 1.43 -11.02
CA LEU A 98 -1.92 1.84 -10.50
C LEU A 98 -1.60 3.33 -10.72
N PRO A 99 -1.87 3.93 -11.89
CA PRO A 99 -1.74 5.37 -12.08
C PRO A 99 -2.60 6.19 -11.10
N THR A 100 -3.85 5.79 -10.88
CA THR A 100 -4.75 6.47 -9.93
C THR A 100 -4.23 6.39 -8.49
N ILE A 101 -3.74 5.20 -8.07
CA ILE A 101 -3.13 5.03 -6.74
C ILE A 101 -1.88 5.92 -6.61
N ALA A 102 -1.05 6.00 -7.64
CA ALA A 102 0.16 6.82 -7.63
C ALA A 102 -0.15 8.32 -7.55
N ASP A 103 -1.12 8.78 -8.33
CA ASP A 103 -1.57 10.18 -8.35
C ASP A 103 -2.11 10.61 -6.98
N LEU A 104 -3.02 9.81 -6.40
CA LEU A 104 -3.59 10.08 -5.08
C LEU A 104 -2.55 10.00 -3.96
N LEU A 105 -1.56 9.11 -4.08
CA LEU A 105 -0.46 9.03 -3.12
C LEU A 105 0.43 10.29 -3.15
N LEU A 106 0.59 10.92 -4.32
CA LEU A 106 1.39 12.14 -4.49
C LEU A 106 0.61 13.41 -4.14
N HIS A 107 -0.63 13.48 -4.61
CA HIS A 107 -1.39 14.72 -4.73
C HIS A 107 -2.69 14.73 -3.93
N GLY A 108 -3.13 13.57 -3.42
CA GLY A 108 -4.33 13.47 -2.60
C GLY A 108 -4.22 14.25 -1.29
N GLU A 109 -5.35 14.45 -0.64
CA GLU A 109 -5.36 14.96 0.73
C GLU A 109 -4.72 13.96 1.69
N ARG A 110 -4.35 14.45 2.88
CA ARG A 110 -3.59 13.67 3.86
C ARG A 110 -4.19 12.27 4.12
N GLU A 111 -5.49 12.21 4.45
CA GLU A 111 -6.14 10.92 4.73
C GLU A 111 -6.16 10.01 3.50
N THR A 112 -6.37 10.56 2.30
CA THR A 112 -6.29 9.82 1.04
C THR A 112 -4.88 9.27 0.83
N LYS A 113 -3.82 10.06 1.04
CA LYS A 113 -2.42 9.63 0.93
C LYS A 113 -2.09 8.49 1.89
N GLU A 114 -2.48 8.64 3.15
CA GLU A 114 -2.30 7.58 4.16
C GLU A 114 -3.02 6.30 3.72
N MET A 115 -4.25 6.41 3.21
CA MET A 115 -5.00 5.26 2.70
C MET A 115 -4.36 4.64 1.45
N MET A 116 -3.83 5.44 0.52
CA MET A 116 -3.08 4.94 -0.64
C MET A 116 -1.80 4.22 -0.19
N GLY A 117 -1.08 4.76 0.79
CA GLY A 117 0.09 4.10 1.38
C GLY A 117 -0.27 2.74 1.97
N ARG A 118 -1.42 2.64 2.65
CA ARG A 118 -1.96 1.37 3.15
C ARG A 118 -2.26 0.44 1.97
N ILE A 119 -2.97 0.89 0.95
CA ILE A 119 -3.26 0.09 -0.25
C ILE A 119 -1.98 -0.47 -0.86
N VAL A 120 -0.93 0.35 -1.03
CA VAL A 120 0.37 -0.10 -1.54
C VAL A 120 1.01 -1.15 -0.63
N TRP A 121 0.98 -0.95 0.69
CA TRP A 121 1.42 -1.97 1.65
C TRP A 121 0.62 -3.28 1.48
N ARG A 122 -0.72 -3.21 1.40
CA ARG A 122 -1.60 -4.37 1.25
C ARG A 122 -1.36 -5.14 -0.04
N LEU A 123 -1.15 -4.43 -1.15
CA LEU A 123 -0.82 -5.01 -2.44
C LEU A 123 0.53 -5.73 -2.39
N SER A 124 1.51 -5.14 -1.70
CA SER A 124 2.84 -5.73 -1.55
C SER A 124 2.90 -6.87 -0.52
N ALA A 125 2.01 -6.88 0.47
CA ALA A 125 1.99 -7.85 1.55
C ALA A 125 1.48 -9.20 1.04
N GLN A 126 2.14 -10.28 1.44
CA GLN A 126 1.64 -11.63 1.16
C GLN A 126 0.27 -11.81 1.80
N SER A 127 -0.68 -12.31 1.03
CA SER A 127 -1.96 -12.73 1.59
C SER A 127 -1.73 -13.89 2.54
N GLN A 128 -2.07 -13.71 3.82
CA GLN A 128 -2.17 -14.84 4.74
C GLN A 128 -3.28 -15.73 4.20
N SER A 129 -2.91 -16.89 3.66
CA SER A 129 -3.88 -17.94 3.36
C SER A 129 -4.51 -18.38 4.68
N ARG A 130 -5.65 -17.78 5.05
CA ARG A 130 -6.57 -18.42 5.98
C ARG A 130 -6.92 -19.75 5.33
N GLY A 131 -6.45 -20.83 5.93
CA GLY A 131 -6.56 -22.19 5.40
C GLY A 131 -8.00 -22.67 5.32
N GLU A 132 -8.73 -22.20 4.31
CA GLU A 132 -10.09 -22.63 4.04
C GLU A 132 -10.16 -23.23 2.63
N LYS A 133 -10.23 -24.56 2.65
CA LYS A 133 -10.31 -25.42 1.48
C LYS A 133 -11.67 -25.22 0.80
N MET A 134 -11.74 -24.32 -0.19
CA MET A 134 -12.84 -24.25 -1.15
C MET A 134 -12.32 -24.51 -2.56
N ARG A 135 -12.94 -25.50 -3.22
CA ARG A 135 -12.66 -25.89 -4.61
C ARG A 135 -13.26 -24.87 -5.56
N VAL A 136 -12.45 -24.31 -6.47
CA VAL A 136 -12.95 -23.74 -7.73
C VAL A 136 -12.00 -24.14 -8.85
N ASP A 137 -12.50 -25.03 -9.71
CA ASP A 137 -11.79 -25.58 -10.88
C ASP A 137 -11.84 -24.55 -12.03
N SER A 138 -10.91 -23.59 -12.01
CA SER A 138 -10.43 -22.83 -13.18
C SER A 138 -9.26 -21.92 -12.80
N VAL A 139 -9.33 -21.30 -11.61
CA VAL A 139 -8.27 -20.43 -11.08
C VAL A 139 -7.12 -21.25 -10.47
N GLU A 140 -7.41 -22.44 -9.93
CA GLU A 140 -6.38 -23.39 -9.44
C GLU A 140 -5.38 -23.80 -10.54
N SER A 141 -5.75 -23.76 -11.83
CA SER A 141 -4.80 -24.01 -12.94
C SER A 141 -3.83 -22.86 -13.16
N ALA A 142 -4.26 -21.60 -12.96
CA ALA A 142 -3.37 -20.44 -12.97
C ALA A 142 -2.52 -20.37 -11.68
N ARG A 143 -3.13 -20.73 -10.54
CA ARG A 143 -2.50 -20.80 -9.21
C ARG A 143 -1.45 -21.91 -9.11
N LYS A 144 -1.71 -23.10 -9.69
CA LYS A 144 -0.72 -24.19 -9.83
C LYS A 144 0.41 -23.89 -10.81
N SER A 145 0.15 -23.05 -11.81
CA SER A 145 1.14 -22.65 -12.81
C SER A 145 2.16 -21.66 -12.24
N LEU A 146 1.72 -20.72 -11.40
CA LEU A 146 2.56 -19.61 -10.94
C LEU A 146 2.88 -19.66 -9.44
N GLY A 147 2.07 -20.26 -8.58
CA GLY A 147 2.26 -20.28 -7.11
C GLY A 147 1.93 -18.94 -6.45
N ASP A 148 1.31 -18.98 -5.26
CA ASP A 148 0.81 -17.81 -4.51
C ASP A 148 1.89 -16.71 -4.32
N GLY A 149 3.16 -17.08 -4.17
CA GLY A 149 4.27 -16.13 -4.05
C GLY A 149 4.60 -15.36 -5.33
N THR A 150 4.35 -15.93 -6.52
CA THR A 150 4.71 -15.30 -7.80
C THR A 150 3.79 -14.15 -8.13
N ILE A 151 2.50 -14.26 -7.81
CA ILE A 151 1.52 -13.20 -8.04
C ILE A 151 1.88 -11.96 -7.22
N THR A 152 2.06 -12.13 -5.92
CA THR A 152 2.47 -11.03 -5.03
C THR A 152 3.81 -10.42 -5.50
N ASN A 153 4.77 -11.24 -5.94
CA ASN A 153 6.04 -10.73 -6.45
C ASN A 153 5.92 -9.92 -7.74
N LEU A 154 5.03 -10.31 -8.66
CA LEU A 154 4.73 -9.52 -9.86
C LEU A 154 4.08 -8.19 -9.48
N ILE A 155 3.11 -8.20 -8.56
CA ILE A 155 2.48 -6.96 -8.07
C ILE A 155 3.51 -6.03 -7.45
N LYS A 156 4.43 -6.56 -6.61
CA LYS A 156 5.52 -5.74 -6.04
C LYS A 156 6.41 -5.11 -7.13
N GLN A 157 6.70 -5.84 -8.20
CA GLN A 157 7.47 -5.30 -9.32
C GLN A 157 6.70 -4.21 -10.06
N ASP A 158 5.41 -4.39 -10.30
CA ASP A 158 4.56 -3.40 -10.97
C ASP A 158 4.44 -2.13 -10.13
N LEU A 159 4.25 -2.27 -8.80
CA LEU A 159 4.28 -1.14 -7.86
C LEU A 159 5.59 -0.36 -7.92
N CYS A 160 6.74 -1.05 -7.95
CA CYS A 160 8.04 -0.39 -8.05
C CYS A 160 8.32 0.26 -9.41
N ARG A 161 7.67 -0.21 -10.48
CA ARG A 161 7.82 0.35 -11.83
C ARG A 161 6.85 1.48 -12.13
N GLN A 162 5.70 1.50 -11.46
CA GLN A 162 4.68 2.53 -11.62
C GLN A 162 5.25 3.89 -11.20
N PRO A 163 5.35 4.85 -12.13
CA PRO A 163 5.77 6.21 -11.79
C PRO A 163 4.88 6.79 -10.70
N GLY A 164 5.49 7.45 -9.71
CA GLY A 164 4.80 8.15 -8.63
C GLY A 164 4.59 7.32 -7.35
N ILE A 165 4.61 5.98 -7.41
CA ILE A 165 4.44 5.16 -6.20
C ILE A 165 5.63 5.35 -5.24
N LEU A 166 6.86 5.21 -5.74
CA LEU A 166 8.06 5.33 -4.89
C LEU A 166 8.27 6.77 -4.41
N GLU A 167 7.96 7.75 -5.26
CA GLU A 167 7.97 9.17 -4.91
C GLU A 167 6.92 9.50 -3.85
N GLY A 168 5.71 8.96 -3.98
CA GLY A 168 4.63 9.15 -3.01
C GLY A 168 4.93 8.50 -1.66
N LEU A 169 5.50 7.29 -1.65
CA LEU A 169 5.99 6.67 -0.42
C LEU A 169 7.15 7.47 0.21
N ALA A 170 8.03 8.05 -0.60
CA ALA A 170 9.09 8.92 -0.10
C ALA A 170 8.54 10.22 0.51
N ALA A 171 7.46 10.78 -0.08
CA ALA A 171 6.77 11.94 0.46
C ALA A 171 6.15 11.63 1.83
N LEU A 172 5.42 10.51 1.95
CA LEU A 172 4.86 10.05 3.24
C LEU A 172 5.93 9.84 4.33
N LEU A 173 7.13 9.35 3.97
CA LEU A 173 8.26 9.22 4.92
C LEU A 173 8.77 10.57 5.46
N GLY A 174 8.54 11.65 4.71
CA GLY A 174 8.99 13.00 5.02
C GLY A 174 7.91 13.89 5.65
N GLU A 175 6.69 13.38 5.86
CA GLU A 175 5.64 14.11 6.58
C GLU A 175 5.95 14.23 8.07
N ASP A 176 5.30 15.17 8.75
CA ASP A 176 5.52 15.39 10.18
C ASP A 176 4.87 14.28 11.02
N GLU A 177 3.75 13.72 10.56
CA GLU A 177 3.00 12.71 11.31
C GLU A 177 3.55 11.29 11.15
N LEU A 178 3.72 10.64 12.30
CA LEU A 178 4.28 9.29 12.38
C LEU A 178 3.44 8.23 11.67
N GLN A 179 2.12 8.43 11.56
CA GLN A 179 1.24 7.44 10.95
C GLN A 179 1.53 7.23 9.45
N GLY A 180 1.65 8.31 8.68
CA GLY A 180 2.02 8.24 7.26
C GLY A 180 3.41 7.62 7.06
N ARG A 181 4.36 8.00 7.92
CA ARG A 181 5.74 7.46 7.89
C ARG A 181 5.78 5.97 8.21
N GLU A 182 5.03 5.50 9.20
CA GLU A 182 4.91 4.07 9.55
C GLU A 182 4.37 3.27 8.37
N ILE A 183 3.28 3.76 7.76
CA ILE A 183 2.63 3.14 6.60
C ILE A 183 3.62 3.02 5.44
N ALA A 184 4.34 4.10 5.14
CA ALA A 184 5.32 4.11 4.07
C ALA A 184 6.51 3.17 4.36
N ALA A 185 7.01 3.15 5.59
CA ALA A 185 8.06 2.23 6.00
C ALA A 185 7.62 0.76 5.87
N ALA A 186 6.38 0.43 6.27
CA ALA A 186 5.82 -0.90 6.15
C ALA A 186 5.68 -1.34 4.67
N ALA A 187 5.19 -0.45 3.80
CA ALA A 187 5.12 -0.68 2.35
C ALA A 187 6.51 -0.94 1.75
N LEU A 188 7.48 -0.08 2.06
CA LEU A 188 8.85 -0.19 1.55
C LEU A 188 9.57 -1.43 2.06
N TRP A 189 9.39 -1.79 3.33
CA TRP A 189 9.91 -3.05 3.86
C TRP A 189 9.43 -4.24 3.03
N SER A 190 8.13 -4.32 2.77
CA SER A 190 7.53 -5.39 1.98
C SER A 190 8.03 -5.43 0.53
N LEU A 191 8.18 -4.26 -0.12
CA LEU A 191 8.71 -4.13 -1.48
C LEU A 191 10.19 -4.53 -1.57
N THR A 192 10.99 -4.25 -0.54
CA THR A 192 12.45 -4.50 -0.55
C THR A 192 12.85 -5.95 -0.29
N VAL A 193 11.90 -6.82 0.10
CA VAL A 193 12.15 -8.26 0.29
C VAL A 193 12.67 -8.90 -0.99
N GLU A 194 12.09 -8.56 -2.14
CA GLU A 194 12.50 -9.12 -3.43
C GLU A 194 13.73 -8.38 -3.98
N ARG A 195 14.73 -9.14 -4.43
CA ARG A 195 16.00 -8.58 -4.92
C ARG A 195 15.79 -7.73 -6.17
N GLU A 196 14.86 -8.14 -7.02
CA GLU A 196 14.52 -7.54 -8.31
C GLU A 196 13.94 -6.13 -8.17
N ASN A 197 13.36 -5.82 -7.00
CA ASN A 197 12.75 -4.52 -6.73
C ASN A 197 13.77 -3.45 -6.35
N LYS A 198 14.91 -3.86 -5.76
CA LYS A 198 15.92 -2.94 -5.24
C LYS A 198 16.44 -1.99 -6.30
N ARG A 199 16.64 -2.47 -7.54
CA ARG A 199 17.09 -1.64 -8.68
C ARG A 199 16.15 -0.47 -9.02
N PHE A 200 14.87 -0.58 -8.68
CA PHE A 200 13.89 0.50 -8.85
C PHE A 200 13.87 1.44 -7.65
N ILE A 201 14.14 0.94 -6.44
CA ILE A 201 14.07 1.72 -5.19
C ILE A 201 15.35 2.53 -4.95
N VAL A 202 16.53 1.94 -5.19
CA VAL A 202 17.84 2.56 -4.90
C VAL A 202 18.03 3.95 -5.55
N PRO A 203 17.56 4.23 -6.79
CA PRO A 203 17.63 5.56 -7.38
C PRO A 203 16.92 6.66 -6.58
N TYR A 204 15.94 6.33 -5.75
CA TYR A 204 15.18 7.28 -4.95
C TYR A 204 15.88 7.55 -3.62
N SER A 205 16.87 8.45 -3.63
CA SER A 205 17.60 8.82 -2.41
C SER A 205 16.70 9.31 -1.27
N ASN A 206 15.53 9.88 -1.59
CA ASN A 206 14.56 10.34 -0.60
C ASN A 206 13.92 9.19 0.18
N VAL A 207 13.73 8.02 -0.45
CA VAL A 207 13.30 6.80 0.25
C VAL A 207 14.34 6.40 1.28
N ILE A 208 15.62 6.32 0.87
CA ILE A 208 16.71 5.90 1.75
C ILE A 208 16.90 6.89 2.91
N ASN A 209 16.91 8.18 2.63
CA ASN A 209 17.04 9.23 3.65
C ASN A 209 15.82 9.24 4.59
N GLY A 210 14.61 9.08 4.06
CA GLY A 210 13.38 9.03 4.86
C GLY A 210 13.39 7.86 5.86
N LEU A 211 13.77 6.66 5.41
CA LEU A 211 13.92 5.49 6.29
C LEU A 211 15.00 5.72 7.35
N ALA A 212 16.14 6.32 6.97
CA ALA A 212 17.23 6.61 7.89
C ALA A 212 16.84 7.68 8.93
N ASN A 213 16.08 8.70 8.53
CA ASN A 213 15.55 9.72 9.42
C ASN A 213 14.53 9.12 10.40
N LEU A 214 13.67 8.20 9.94
CA LEU A 214 12.72 7.50 10.81
C LEU A 214 13.41 6.70 11.92
N LEU A 215 14.57 6.07 11.64
CA LEU A 215 15.35 5.39 12.68
C LEU A 215 15.88 6.34 13.75
N GLN A 216 16.27 7.55 13.35
CA GLN A 216 16.81 8.57 14.25
C GLN A 216 15.74 9.34 15.02
N ASP A 217 14.46 9.10 14.71
CA ASP A 217 13.35 9.76 15.37
C ASP A 217 13.04 9.08 16.72
N GLY A 218 13.31 9.79 17.81
CA GLY A 218 13.06 9.31 19.17
C GLY A 218 11.59 9.18 19.55
N THR A 219 10.66 9.64 18.70
CA THR A 219 9.21 9.55 18.90
C THR A 219 8.56 8.44 18.08
N ALA A 220 9.29 7.82 17.15
CA ALA A 220 8.77 6.76 16.30
C ALA A 220 8.39 5.51 17.10
N SER A 221 7.34 4.81 16.65
CA SER A 221 6.90 3.56 17.26
C SER A 221 7.92 2.44 17.03
N ALA A 222 7.93 1.43 17.91
CA ALA A 222 8.78 0.24 17.73
C ALA A 222 8.57 -0.43 16.36
N SER A 223 7.30 -0.52 15.91
CA SER A 223 6.93 -1.07 14.60
C SER A 223 7.53 -0.25 13.45
N SER A 224 7.40 1.08 13.50
CA SER A 224 7.98 1.99 12.50
C SER A 224 9.48 1.77 12.32
N LEU A 225 10.18 1.61 13.44
CA LEU A 225 11.62 1.40 13.47
C LEU A 225 12.02 0.04 12.93
N GLU A 226 11.27 -1.01 13.27
CA GLU A 226 11.49 -2.35 12.75
C GLU A 226 11.31 -2.40 11.23
N TYR A 227 10.25 -1.77 10.71
CA TYR A 227 10.03 -1.66 9.27
C TYR A 227 11.16 -0.89 8.59
N ALA A 228 11.55 0.27 9.13
CA ALA A 228 12.62 1.08 8.55
C ALA A 228 13.98 0.36 8.56
N ALA A 229 14.34 -0.26 9.67
CA ALA A 229 15.58 -1.01 9.80
C ALA A 229 15.60 -2.21 8.87
N SER A 230 14.49 -2.94 8.78
CA SER A 230 14.37 -4.11 7.91
C SER A 230 14.44 -3.71 6.43
N ALA A 231 13.79 -2.63 6.03
CA ALA A 231 13.87 -2.09 4.67
C ALA A 231 15.30 -1.67 4.33
N LEU A 232 15.98 -0.91 5.22
CA LEU A 232 17.36 -0.50 5.01
C LEU A 232 18.33 -1.68 4.99
N ARG A 233 18.15 -2.69 5.84
CA ARG A 233 18.95 -3.92 5.82
C ARG A 233 18.81 -4.65 4.49
N ASN A 234 17.59 -4.73 3.96
CA ASN A 234 17.34 -5.33 2.65
C ASN A 234 18.04 -4.52 1.54
N LEU A 235 17.96 -3.19 1.59
CA LEU A 235 18.56 -2.30 0.59
C LEU A 235 20.10 -2.25 0.68
N ALA A 236 20.68 -2.36 1.88
CA ALA A 236 22.13 -2.30 2.14
C ALA A 236 22.93 -3.47 1.56
N THR A 237 22.27 -4.43 0.90
CA THR A 237 22.96 -5.40 0.03
C THR A 237 23.49 -4.75 -1.25
N ASP A 238 23.01 -3.55 -1.60
CA ASP A 238 23.52 -2.73 -2.68
C ASP A 238 24.58 -1.75 -2.15
N PRO A 239 25.80 -1.74 -2.70
CA PRO A 239 26.87 -0.87 -2.21
C PRO A 239 26.53 0.63 -2.31
N VAL A 240 25.73 1.04 -3.29
CA VAL A 240 25.33 2.44 -3.45
C VAL A 240 24.55 2.92 -2.23
N VAL A 241 23.69 2.06 -1.67
CA VAL A 241 22.92 2.38 -0.46
C VAL A 241 23.84 2.53 0.74
N VAL A 242 24.83 1.64 0.88
CA VAL A 242 25.84 1.72 1.95
C VAL A 242 26.60 3.04 1.86
N ASP A 243 27.03 3.44 0.66
CA ASP A 243 27.73 4.70 0.43
C ASP A 243 26.86 5.92 0.76
N MET A 244 25.57 5.90 0.40
CA MET A 244 24.62 6.96 0.77
C MET A 244 24.45 7.06 2.29
N LEU A 245 24.30 5.93 2.97
CA LEU A 245 24.18 5.87 4.44
C LEU A 245 25.49 6.29 5.12
N HIS A 246 26.66 5.93 4.59
CA HIS A 246 27.95 6.41 5.08
C HIS A 246 28.09 7.93 4.93
N ALA A 247 27.63 8.49 3.82
CA ALA A 247 27.74 9.91 3.54
C ALA A 247 26.89 10.76 4.51
N LYS A 248 25.65 10.34 4.77
CA LYS A 248 24.66 11.14 5.53
C LYS A 248 24.38 10.64 6.94
N HIS A 249 24.61 9.35 7.23
CA HIS A 249 24.14 8.67 8.44
C HIS A 249 25.16 7.68 9.01
N LYS A 250 26.41 8.11 9.19
CA LYS A 250 27.54 7.27 9.67
C LYS A 250 27.24 6.38 10.88
N LYS A 251 26.43 6.88 11.83
CA LYS A 251 26.04 6.12 13.04
C LYS A 251 25.10 4.95 12.74
N LEU A 252 24.27 5.04 11.70
CA LEU A 252 23.33 3.99 11.28
C LEU A 252 24.02 2.81 10.61
N VAL A 253 25.12 3.07 9.89
CA VAL A 253 25.93 2.04 9.26
C VAL A 253 26.43 1.02 10.29
N VAL A 254 26.93 1.52 11.43
CA VAL A 254 27.40 0.68 12.52
C VAL A 254 26.27 -0.22 13.02
N LEU A 255 25.05 0.34 13.20
CA LEU A 255 23.88 -0.43 13.61
C LEU A 255 23.50 -1.54 12.62
N LEU A 256 23.48 -1.24 11.33
CA LEU A 256 23.11 -2.20 10.29
C LEU A 256 24.13 -3.34 10.18
N LEU A 257 25.41 -3.08 10.47
CA LEU A 257 26.49 -4.05 10.42
C LEU A 257 26.64 -4.89 11.71
N THR A 258 26.33 -4.33 12.88
CA THR A 258 26.56 -5.00 14.18
C THR A 258 25.43 -5.92 14.63
N ARG A 259 24.31 -6.01 13.88
CA ARG A 259 23.08 -6.71 14.31
C ARG A 259 22.59 -6.26 15.70
N CYS A 260 22.87 -5.02 16.09
CA CYS A 260 22.33 -4.46 17.34
C CYS A 260 20.81 -4.39 17.26
N ASP A 261 20.14 -4.69 18.38
CA ASP A 261 18.71 -4.47 18.50
C ASP A 261 18.41 -2.98 18.29
N VAL A 262 17.49 -2.69 17.36
CA VAL A 262 17.10 -1.32 16.97
C VAL A 262 16.59 -0.54 18.18
N LEU A 263 15.91 -1.22 19.12
CA LEU A 263 15.40 -0.62 20.34
C LEU A 263 16.50 -0.27 21.34
N GLU A 264 17.54 -1.11 21.41
CA GLU A 264 18.70 -0.87 22.27
C GLU A 264 19.53 0.31 21.76
N TRP A 265 19.68 0.43 20.44
CA TRP A 265 20.36 1.56 19.84
C TRP A 265 19.60 2.88 20.00
N GLN A 266 18.28 2.88 19.86
CA GLN A 266 17.50 4.09 20.12
C GLN A 266 17.67 4.59 21.55
N LYS A 267 17.62 3.69 22.55
CA LYS A 267 17.90 4.05 23.96
C LYS A 267 19.29 4.70 24.12
N ASN A 268 20.28 4.20 23.38
CA ASN A 268 21.64 4.73 23.39
C ASN A 268 21.78 6.08 22.66
N ILE A 269 20.96 6.35 21.64
CA ILE A 269 20.94 7.66 20.95
C ILE A 269 20.18 8.72 21.72
N VAL A 270 19.00 8.38 22.26
CA VAL A 270 18.21 9.30 23.08
C VAL A 270 19.00 9.69 24.33
N SER A 271 19.68 8.73 24.98
CA SER A 271 20.55 9.04 26.11
C SER A 271 21.77 9.88 25.72
N ALA A 272 22.37 9.66 24.55
CA ALA A 272 23.50 10.46 24.08
C ALA A 272 23.13 11.89 23.62
N THR A 273 21.87 12.13 23.26
CA THR A 273 21.36 13.46 22.85
C THR A 273 20.85 14.28 24.04
N SER A 274 20.53 13.65 25.18
CA SER A 274 20.18 14.34 26.44
C SER A 274 21.38 14.91 27.23
N TYR A 275 22.61 14.84 26.69
CA TYR A 275 23.83 15.39 27.28
C TYR A 275 24.44 16.56 26.49
N VAL A 276 23.63 17.24 25.66
CA VAL A 276 23.98 18.51 25.00
C VAL A 276 22.96 19.55 25.40
#